data_AF-A0A401TA43-F1
#
_entry.id   AF-A0A401TA43-F1
#
_cell.length_a   1.000
_cell.length_b   1.000
_cell.length_c   1.000
_cell.angle_alpha   90.00
_cell.angle_beta   90.00
_cell.angle_gamma   90.00
#
_symmetry.space_group_name_H-M   'P 1'
#
loop_
_entity.id
_entity.type
_entity.pdbx_description
1 polymer ?
#
loop_
_entity_poly.entity_id
_entity_poly.type
_entity_poly.pdbx_seq_one_letter_code
_entity_poly.pdbx_strand_id
1 'polypeptide(L)'
;MLAFIAMPMFYLECSFGQFASLGPVAVWKAVPMLQGVGITMVLFSTIIDITYNGIIGYSLYYLFASFQSPLPWADCFSWWGADETCSRIPK
;
A
#
# COMPACT_ATOMS: atom_id res chain seq x y z
N MET A 1 23.53 3.60 -0.29
CA MET A 1 22.59 3.53 0.85
C MET A 1 21.97 2.14 1.02
N LEU A 2 21.59 1.44 -0.06
CA LEU A 2 20.94 0.12 0.02
C LEU A 2 21.83 -0.95 0.68
N ALA A 3 23.09 -1.10 0.25
CA ALA A 3 24.01 -2.08 0.84
C ALA A 3 24.44 -1.76 2.28
N PHE A 4 24.63 -0.48 2.61
CA PHE A 4 25.21 -0.05 3.89
C PHE A 4 24.18 0.24 4.99
N ILE A 5 22.91 0.48 4.64
CA ILE A 5 21.86 0.85 5.60
C ILE A 5 20.66 -0.10 5.50
N ALA A 6 20.10 -0.26 4.30
CA ALA A 6 18.87 -1.04 4.14
C ALA A 6 19.08 -2.54 4.37
N MET A 7 20.11 -3.15 3.75
CA MET A 7 20.44 -4.57 3.97
C MET A 7 20.71 -4.90 5.45
N PRO A 8 21.61 -4.18 6.17
CA PRO A 8 21.86 -4.50 7.58
C PRO A 8 20.64 -4.23 8.47
N MET A 9 19.84 -3.18 8.22
CA MET A 9 18.62 -2.95 9.01
C MET A 9 17.56 -4.05 8.79
N PHE A 10 17.32 -4.44 7.54
CA PHE A 10 16.39 -5.53 7.24
C PHE A 10 16.84 -6.85 7.88
N TYR A 11 18.14 -7.16 7.80
CA TYR A 11 18.70 -8.34 8.45
C TYR A 11 18.54 -8.30 9.97
N LEU A 12 18.77 -7.15 10.61
CA LEU A 12 18.59 -6.97 12.05
C LEU A 12 17.13 -7.21 12.45
N GLU A 13 16.18 -6.62 11.74
CA GLU A 13 14.75 -6.80 12.01
C GLU A 13 14.31 -8.26 11.85
N CYS A 14 14.71 -8.91 10.76
CA CYS A 14 14.38 -10.32 10.52
C CYS A 14 15.02 -11.25 11.56
N SER A 15 16.31 -11.09 11.88
CA SER A 15 16.99 -11.93 12.88
C SER A 15 16.45 -11.71 14.29
N PHE A 16 16.14 -10.46 14.66
CA PHE A 16 15.50 -10.13 15.94
C PHE A 16 14.09 -10.72 16.04
N GLY A 17 13.29 -10.63 14.98
CA GLY A 17 11.97 -11.25 14.89
C GLY A 17 12.03 -12.78 15.01
N GLN A 18 12.99 -13.43 14.34
CA GLN A 18 13.20 -14.87 14.43
C GLN A 18 13.65 -15.31 15.84
N PHE A 19 14.56 -14.57 16.47
CA PHE A 19 15.04 -14.88 17.82
C PHE A 19 13.95 -14.73 18.88
N ALA A 20 13.20 -13.63 18.83
CA ALA A 20 12.17 -13.36 19.82
C ALA A 20 10.90 -14.18 19.58
N SER A 21 10.57 -14.51 18.32
CA SER A 21 9.35 -15.23 17.92
C SER A 21 8.07 -14.63 18.51
N LEU A 22 8.07 -13.31 18.72
CA LEU A 22 7.00 -12.54 19.34
C LEU A 22 6.52 -11.45 18.38
N GLY A 23 5.26 -11.05 18.54
CA GLY A 23 4.71 -9.93 17.78
C GLY A 23 5.38 -8.59 18.13
N PRO A 24 5.21 -7.56 17.28
CA PRO A 24 5.93 -6.29 17.38
C PRO A 24 5.65 -5.53 18.69
N VAL A 25 4.48 -5.69 19.32
CA VAL A 25 4.21 -5.10 20.65
C VAL A 25 4.82 -5.93 21.78
N ALA A 26 4.81 -7.25 21.64
CA ALA A 26 5.29 -8.18 22.67
C ALA A 26 6.82 -8.23 22.73
N VAL A 27 7.52 -8.00 21.61
CA VAL A 27 8.98 -8.00 21.53
C VAL A 27 9.62 -6.93 22.44
N TRP A 28 8.98 -5.77 22.56
CA TRP A 28 9.45 -4.65 23.38
C TRP A 28 9.16 -4.83 24.88
N LYS A 29 8.58 -5.97 25.32
CA LYS A 29 8.54 -6.31 26.75
C LYS A 29 9.93 -6.48 27.36
N ALA A 30 10.95 -6.76 26.54
CA ALA A 30 12.35 -6.81 26.98
C ALA A 30 12.90 -5.44 27.41
N VAL A 31 12.42 -4.34 26.79
CA VAL A 31 12.80 -2.96 27.13
C VAL A 31 11.53 -2.11 27.21
N PRO A 32 10.88 -2.00 28.39
CA PRO A 32 9.56 -1.39 28.52
C PRO A 32 9.51 0.09 28.10
N MET A 33 10.64 0.81 28.13
CA MET A 33 10.73 2.20 27.65
C MET A 33 10.44 2.33 26.14
N LEU A 34 10.67 1.27 25.36
CA LEU A 34 10.50 1.26 23.89
C LEU A 34 9.19 0.61 23.43
N GLN A 35 8.26 0.29 24.34
CA GLN A 35 6.96 -0.30 23.99
C GLN A 35 6.14 0.55 23.03
N GLY A 36 6.30 1.88 23.06
CA GLY A 36 5.65 2.80 22.12
C GLY A 36 6.02 2.55 20.66
N VAL A 37 7.21 1.98 20.39
CA VAL A 37 7.66 1.65 19.02
C VAL A 37 6.77 0.55 18.43
N GLY A 38 6.51 -0.51 19.19
CA GLY A 38 5.65 -1.61 18.74
C GLY A 38 4.21 -1.17 18.47
N ILE A 39 3.65 -0.31 19.32
CA ILE A 39 2.29 0.22 19.14
C ILE A 39 2.23 1.10 17.88
N THR A 40 3.21 1.98 17.71
CA THR A 40 3.30 2.86 16.53
C THR A 40 3.43 2.06 15.24
N MET A 41 4.23 0.99 15.24
CA MET A 41 4.38 0.09 14.09
C MET A 41 3.05 -0.52 13.66
N VAL A 42 2.24 -0.99 14.61
CA VAL A 42 0.91 -1.55 14.31
C VAL A 42 -0.03 -0.47 13.78
N LEU A 43 -0.08 0.71 14.43
CA LEU A 43 -0.92 1.82 13.96
C LEU A 43 -0.57 2.26 12.54
N PHE A 44 0.71 2.40 12.24
CA PHE A 44 1.19 2.81 10.92
C PHE A 44 0.86 1.76 9.85
N SER A 45 1.03 0.48 10.19
CA SER A 45 0.67 -0.63 9.30
C SER A 45 -0.82 -0.61 8.96
N THR A 46 -1.69 -0.35 9.94
CA THR A 46 -3.15 -0.26 9.71
C THR A 46 -3.51 0.91 8.79
N ILE A 47 -2.90 2.09 8.99
CA ILE A 47 -3.17 3.27 8.14
C ILE A 47 -2.73 2.99 6.70
N ILE A 48 -1.54 2.43 6.51
CA ILE A 48 -1.05 2.06 5.17
C ILE A 48 -1.99 1.05 4.53
N ASP A 49 -2.37 -0.01 5.24
CA ASP A 49 -3.23 -1.06 4.72
C ASP A 49 -4.57 -0.51 4.20
N ILE A 50 -5.20 0.41 4.93
CA ILE A 50 -6.44 1.07 4.50
C ILE A 50 -6.23 1.83 3.18
N THR A 51 -5.18 2.65 3.09
CA THR A 51 -4.91 3.43 1.86
C THR A 51 -4.52 2.55 0.68
N TYR A 52 -3.79 1.46 0.94
CA TYR A 52 -3.27 0.56 -0.08
C TYR A 52 -4.36 -0.33 -0.66
N ASN A 53 -5.28 -0.83 0.17
CA ASN A 53 -6.46 -1.58 -0.29
C ASN A 53 -7.35 -0.73 -1.22
N GLY A 54 -7.43 0.58 -1.01
CA GLY A 54 -8.10 1.49 -1.95
C GLY A 54 -7.48 1.46 -3.35
N ILE A 55 -6.15 1.52 -3.43
CA ILE A 55 -5.40 1.45 -4.71
C ILE A 55 -5.59 0.09 -5.38
N ILE A 56 -5.56 -1.00 -4.61
CA ILE A 56 -5.83 -2.35 -5.13
C ILE A 56 -7.25 -2.42 -5.68
N GLY A 57 -8.24 -1.85 -4.99
CA GLY A 57 -9.63 -1.78 -5.44
C GLY A 57 -9.77 -1.07 -6.79
N TYR A 58 -9.15 0.09 -6.95
CA TYR A 58 -9.10 0.77 -8.25
C TYR A 58 -8.40 -0.08 -9.30
N SER A 59 -7.26 -0.69 -8.98
CA SER A 59 -6.50 -1.52 -9.91
C SER A 59 -7.31 -2.71 -10.42
N LEU A 60 -8.05 -3.38 -9.52
CA LEU A 60 -8.96 -4.47 -9.89
C LEU A 60 -10.12 -3.97 -10.76
N TYR A 61 -10.71 -2.83 -10.42
CA TYR A 61 -11.77 -2.22 -11.23
C TYR A 61 -11.30 -1.94 -12.66
N TYR A 62 -10.16 -1.26 -12.81
CA TYR A 62 -9.56 -0.98 -14.12
C TYR A 62 -9.14 -2.25 -14.87
N LEU A 63 -8.67 -3.29 -14.14
CA LEU A 63 -8.34 -4.59 -14.73
C LEU A 63 -9.56 -5.25 -15.36
N PHE A 64 -10.67 -5.36 -14.61
CA PHE A 64 -11.91 -5.94 -15.15
C PHE A 64 -12.52 -5.06 -16.24
N ALA A 65 -12.47 -3.74 -16.07
CA ALA A 65 -12.91 -2.79 -17.07
C ALA A 65 -12.05 -2.78 -18.35
N SER A 66 -10.90 -3.45 -18.36
CA SER A 66 -10.06 -3.61 -19.56
C SER A 66 -10.45 -4.83 -20.42
N PHE A 67 -11.29 -5.73 -19.92
CA PHE A 67 -11.74 -6.90 -20.69
C PHE A 67 -12.92 -6.60 -21.63
N GLN A 68 -13.54 -5.43 -21.53
CA GLN A 68 -14.57 -4.98 -22.46
C GLN A 68 -13.96 -4.28 -23.68
N SER A 69 -14.59 -4.46 -24.83
CA SER A 69 -14.29 -3.75 -26.07
C SER A 69 -15.57 -3.04 -26.55
N PRO A 70 -15.57 -1.71 -26.75
CA PRO A 70 -14.46 -0.75 -26.59
C PRO A 70 -14.11 -0.47 -25.13
N LEU A 71 -12.89 0.01 -24.86
CA LEU A 71 -12.49 0.41 -23.51
C LEU A 71 -13.32 1.62 -23.05
N PRO A 72 -13.73 1.71 -21.77
CA PRO A 72 -14.64 2.76 -21.32
C PRO A 72 -14.06 4.17 -21.42
N TRP A 73 -12.75 4.29 -21.25
CA TRP A 73 -12.01 5.54 -21.38
C TRP A 73 -11.41 5.75 -22.78
N ALA A 74 -11.69 4.87 -23.75
CA ALA A 74 -11.23 5.09 -25.12
C ALA A 74 -11.90 6.32 -25.75
N ASP A 75 -13.18 6.53 -25.42
CA ASP A 75 -14.05 7.51 -26.05
C ASP A 75 -14.96 8.20 -25.03
N CYS A 76 -15.49 9.36 -25.39
CA CYS A 76 -16.46 10.11 -24.59
C CYS A 76 -17.83 9.41 -24.59
N PHE A 77 -17.97 8.37 -23.78
CA PHE A 77 -19.25 7.69 -23.58
C PHE A 77 -20.03 8.32 -22.43
N SER A 78 -21.28 8.69 -22.67
CA SER A 78 -22.16 9.26 -21.63
C SER A 78 -22.37 8.32 -20.44
N TRP A 79 -22.34 7.00 -20.67
CA TRP A 79 -22.47 5.99 -19.61
C TRP A 79 -21.20 5.85 -18.75
N TRP A 80 -20.04 6.32 -19.23
CA TRP A 80 -18.77 6.33 -18.51
C TRP A 80 -18.52 7.67 -17.77
N GLY A 81 -19.48 8.60 -17.81
CA GLY A 81 -19.37 9.91 -17.15
C GLY A 81 -18.69 10.99 -18.00
N ALA A 82 -18.75 10.88 -19.33
CA ALA A 82 -18.28 11.94 -20.22
C ALA A 82 -19.30 13.12 -20.24
N ASP A 83 -18.85 14.30 -19.78
CA ASP A 83 -19.60 15.56 -19.83
C ASP A 83 -19.36 16.32 -21.16
N GLU A 84 -20.07 17.44 -21.35
CA GLU A 84 -19.93 18.33 -22.54
C GLU A 84 -18.50 18.85 -22.77
N THR A 85 -17.63 18.75 -21.77
CA THR A 85 -16.21 19.15 -21.83
C THR A 85 -15.27 18.05 -22.33
N CYS A 86 -15.77 16.84 -22.57
CA CYS A 86 -14.96 15.72 -23.04
C CYS A 86 -14.53 15.92 -24.51
N SER A 87 -13.25 16.26 -24.72
CA SER A 87 -12.61 16.38 -26.04
C SER A 87 -11.60 15.25 -26.22
N ARG A 88 -11.67 14.53 -27.35
CA ARG A 88 -10.64 13.54 -27.75
C ARG A 88 -9.37 14.19 -28.29
N ILE A 89 -9.41 15.50 -28.55
CA ILE A 89 -8.31 16.26 -29.14
C ILE A 89 -7.59 16.97 -27.98
N PRO A 90 -6.31 16.69 -27.72
CA PRO A 90 -5.52 17.49 -26.79
C PRO A 90 -5.44 18.92 -27.33
N LYS A 91 -5.73 19.91 -26.48
CA LYS A 91 -5.46 21.32 -26.79
C LYS A 91 -3.96 21.60 -26.76
#